data_AF-A0A6G9ASX8-F1
#
_entry.id   AF-A0A6G9ASX8-F1
#
_cell.length_a   1.000
_cell.length_b   1.000
_cell.length_c   1.000
_cell.angle_alpha   90.00
_cell.angle_beta   90.00
_cell.angle_gamma   90.00
#
_symmetry.space_group_name_H-M   'P 1'
#
loop_
_entity.id
_entity.type
_entity.pdbx_description
1 polymer ?
#
loop_
_entity_poly.entity_id
_entity_poly.type
_entity_poly.pdbx_seq_one_letter_code
_entity_poly.pdbx_strand_id
1 'polypeptide(L)'
;MARYWFLLYFLLLTELTSGQPQPAQPKIEAPTFRPSDEVYIARQARRFLETAYYFRLNELGRPASDLSAAEKRQIMAGLLDRCFGNGNPLVVNDLDPYQRESSELPIKQYLVNVLTFYRAGDLAIGNDLTDGLHYGRIQANAAGKLFMPLYVSETLTGTYDNNRAPKKRHELRQIKEFRLEFTFDNSNCQRVFDNLKIGGIRRFAAIPSASRLLTGREDLAQMRAQEQDLNTVVDCLTEGIRRQLPAETKHILIDNFTFENRGISTEFGEALTQTLRQQLQQRTGAVVELLKRDNQTADYTVRGSFATSGDQVEIRAKLFNKQAAFERDLVSSDLPVRWVRQNQLAYESPKDPNSIRMEAAVKTVMAPQSVGDFSIELQTNRGRQGVTYHEGERMAIKLKVSKPATVRLIYVLEDGTQTLLFDNYRIDGQAVGQFIDVPGDFECSSPFGQEFLLAFATTDTFAPLETKKQNSFNVLTGELTNTVLRTVRGLRANGIIVADKVQITTRPVRF
;
A
#
# COMPACT_ATOMS: atom_id res chain seq x y z
N MET A 1 59.38 -40.81 -14.28
CA MET A 1 57.94 -40.46 -14.18
C MET A 1 57.53 -40.38 -12.70
N ALA A 2 57.99 -39.35 -12.01
CA ALA A 2 57.68 -39.08 -10.60
C ALA A 2 58.08 -37.62 -10.33
N ARG A 3 57.26 -36.66 -10.77
CA ARG A 3 57.43 -35.22 -10.44
C ARG A 3 56.26 -34.29 -10.79
N TYR A 4 55.06 -34.83 -11.07
CA TYR A 4 53.86 -34.03 -11.40
C TYR A 4 52.64 -34.33 -10.50
N TRP A 5 52.85 -34.89 -9.30
CA TRP A 5 51.74 -35.22 -8.39
C TRP A 5 51.74 -34.42 -7.07
N PHE A 6 52.76 -33.62 -6.78
CA PHE A 6 52.85 -32.89 -5.51
C PHE A 6 52.35 -31.44 -5.54
N LEU A 7 52.11 -30.86 -6.72
CA LEU A 7 51.64 -29.46 -6.83
C LEU A 7 50.12 -29.30 -6.99
N LEU A 8 49.37 -30.38 -7.26
CA LEU A 8 47.90 -30.31 -7.33
C LEU A 8 47.21 -30.54 -5.98
N TYR A 9 47.91 -31.13 -4.99
CA TYR A 9 47.31 -31.44 -3.68
C TYR A 9 47.39 -30.27 -2.68
N PHE A 10 48.28 -29.30 -2.91
CA PHE A 10 48.42 -28.12 -2.05
C PHE A 10 47.51 -26.95 -2.42
N LEU A 11 46.90 -26.98 -3.62
CA LEU A 11 45.91 -25.99 -4.07
C LEU A 11 44.45 -26.42 -3.83
N LEU A 12 44.22 -27.63 -3.32
CA LEU A 12 42.89 -28.18 -3.03
C LEU A 12 42.57 -28.33 -1.53
N LEU A 13 43.47 -27.88 -0.64
CA LEU A 13 43.36 -28.05 0.81
C LEU A 13 43.50 -26.74 1.62
N THR A 14 43.44 -25.57 0.99
CA THR A 14 43.48 -24.26 1.67
C THR A 14 42.26 -23.36 1.43
N GLU A 15 41.11 -23.92 1.03
CA GLU A 15 39.81 -23.21 1.06
C GLU A 15 38.89 -23.75 2.17
N LEU A 16 39.47 -23.95 3.36
CA LEU A 16 38.69 -24.04 4.59
C LEU A 16 39.05 -22.85 5.48
N THR A 17 38.01 -22.07 5.81
CA THR A 17 37.94 -21.03 6.85
C THR A 17 38.44 -19.63 6.50
N SER A 18 37.79 -19.00 5.52
CA SER A 18 37.41 -17.58 5.68
C SER A 18 35.89 -17.47 5.61
N GLY A 19 35.23 -17.78 6.72
CA GLY A 19 33.83 -17.49 6.93
C GLY A 19 33.61 -15.98 7.01
N GLN A 20 33.66 -15.29 5.87
CA GLN A 20 32.96 -14.03 5.71
C GLN A 20 31.48 -14.37 5.91
N PRO A 21 30.77 -13.76 6.90
CA PRO A 21 29.34 -13.94 7.00
C PRO A 21 28.75 -13.50 5.66
N GLN A 22 28.21 -14.46 4.92
CA GLN A 22 27.42 -14.21 3.73
C GLN A 22 26.40 -13.13 4.14
N PRO A 23 26.34 -11.98 3.45
CA PRO A 23 25.44 -10.90 3.85
C PRO A 23 24.06 -11.54 3.99
N ALA A 24 23.50 -11.45 5.21
CA ALA A 24 22.21 -12.03 5.51
C ALA A 24 21.28 -11.59 4.39
N GLN A 25 20.79 -12.55 3.59
CA GLN A 25 19.77 -12.24 2.60
C GLN A 25 18.69 -11.46 3.35
N PRO A 26 18.28 -10.28 2.86
CA PRO A 26 17.34 -9.44 3.57
C PRO A 26 16.17 -10.33 3.95
N LYS A 27 15.95 -10.49 5.26
CA LYS A 27 14.87 -11.30 5.79
C LYS A 27 13.61 -10.66 5.21
N ILE A 28 13.05 -11.26 4.17
CA ILE A 28 11.85 -10.76 3.53
C ILE A 28 10.79 -10.86 4.62
N GLU A 29 10.51 -9.74 5.29
CA GLU A 29 9.42 -9.69 6.25
C GLU A 29 8.16 -10.07 5.49
N ALA A 30 7.53 -11.15 5.93
CA ALA A 30 6.31 -11.63 5.30
C ALA A 30 5.28 -10.49 5.33
N PRO A 31 4.48 -10.33 4.26
CA PRO A 31 3.39 -9.36 4.26
C PRO A 31 2.52 -9.55 5.50
N THR A 32 1.97 -8.47 6.04
CA THR A 32 1.02 -8.58 7.15
C THR A 32 -0.30 -9.12 6.61
N PHE A 33 -0.78 -10.23 7.19
CA PHE A 33 -2.05 -10.85 6.83
C PHE A 33 -3.12 -10.54 7.86
N ARG A 34 -4.33 -10.24 7.39
CA ARG A 34 -5.49 -9.95 8.22
C ARG A 34 -6.11 -11.27 8.72
N PRO A 35 -6.74 -11.29 9.90
CA PRO A 35 -7.53 -12.45 10.33
C PRO A 35 -8.54 -12.92 9.27
N SER A 36 -9.19 -12.00 8.56
CA SER A 36 -10.12 -12.37 7.47
C SER A 36 -9.44 -13.04 6.27
N ASP A 37 -8.17 -12.71 5.98
CA ASP A 37 -7.39 -13.39 4.94
C ASP A 37 -7.11 -14.83 5.32
N GLU A 38 -6.71 -15.06 6.58
CA GLU A 38 -6.41 -16.40 7.09
C GLU A 38 -7.66 -17.29 7.01
N VAL A 39 -8.82 -16.79 7.45
CA VAL A 39 -10.09 -17.51 7.32
C VAL A 39 -10.48 -17.74 5.87
N TYR A 40 -10.29 -16.74 4.99
CA TYR A 40 -10.58 -16.87 3.57
C TYR A 40 -9.75 -17.98 2.92
N ILE A 41 -8.43 -17.97 3.12
CA ILE A 41 -7.53 -19.01 2.59
C ILE A 41 -7.89 -20.37 3.20
N ALA A 42 -8.15 -20.46 4.50
CA ALA A 42 -8.53 -21.73 5.15
C ALA A 42 -9.82 -22.33 4.55
N ARG A 43 -10.79 -21.49 4.15
CA ARG A 43 -12.00 -21.95 3.43
C ARG A 43 -11.70 -22.44 2.03
N GLN A 44 -10.86 -21.73 1.28
CA GLN A 44 -10.44 -22.19 -0.05
C GLN A 44 -9.63 -23.48 0.05
N ALA A 45 -8.76 -23.58 1.05
CA ALA A 45 -7.96 -24.74 1.38
C ALA A 45 -8.82 -25.97 1.68
N ARG A 46 -9.87 -25.84 2.50
CA ARG A 46 -10.83 -26.93 2.77
C ARG A 46 -11.41 -27.47 1.47
N ARG A 47 -11.97 -26.58 0.64
CA ARG A 47 -12.58 -26.95 -0.65
C ARG A 47 -11.57 -27.60 -1.58
N PHE A 48 -10.34 -27.07 -1.63
CA PHE A 48 -9.26 -27.61 -2.43
C PHE A 48 -8.85 -29.02 -1.95
N LEU A 49 -8.63 -29.23 -0.66
CA LEU A 49 -8.27 -30.55 -0.13
C LEU A 49 -9.39 -31.57 -0.38
N GLU A 50 -10.65 -31.18 -0.16
CA GLU A 50 -11.82 -32.04 -0.37
C GLU A 50 -11.98 -32.43 -1.84
N THR A 51 -12.07 -31.45 -2.73
CA THR A 51 -12.45 -31.66 -4.14
C THR A 51 -11.28 -32.02 -5.05
N ALA A 52 -10.06 -31.58 -4.73
CA ALA A 52 -8.90 -31.80 -5.58
C ALA A 52 -8.02 -32.95 -5.08
N TYR A 53 -7.75 -33.02 -3.78
CA TYR A 53 -6.81 -33.98 -3.20
C TYR A 53 -7.50 -35.27 -2.76
N TYR A 54 -8.33 -35.23 -1.70
CA TYR A 54 -8.93 -36.43 -1.11
C TYR A 54 -9.86 -37.15 -2.07
N PHE A 55 -10.72 -36.41 -2.80
CA PHE A 55 -11.57 -37.01 -3.82
C PHE A 55 -10.76 -37.87 -4.79
N ARG A 56 -9.70 -37.31 -5.40
CA ARG A 56 -8.88 -38.04 -6.38
C ARG A 56 -8.02 -39.13 -5.76
N LEU A 57 -7.54 -38.94 -4.54
CA LEU A 57 -6.75 -39.96 -3.86
C LEU A 57 -7.60 -41.19 -3.53
N ASN A 58 -8.86 -40.98 -3.11
CA ASN A 58 -9.83 -42.06 -2.94
C ASN A 58 -10.23 -42.69 -4.28
N GLU A 59 -10.41 -41.93 -5.36
CA GLU A 59 -10.61 -42.50 -6.71
C GLU A 59 -9.44 -43.40 -7.13
N LEU A 60 -8.19 -42.98 -6.87
CA LEU A 60 -7.01 -43.77 -7.18
C LEU A 60 -6.98 -45.10 -6.41
N GLY A 61 -7.53 -45.09 -5.19
CA GLY A 61 -7.65 -46.21 -4.29
C GLY A 61 -8.71 -47.25 -4.64
N ARG A 62 -9.59 -47.00 -5.64
CA ARG A 62 -10.68 -47.90 -6.06
C ARG A 62 -10.22 -49.20 -6.76
N PRO A 63 -11.05 -50.26 -6.80
CA PRO A 63 -10.66 -51.54 -7.40
C PRO A 63 -10.51 -51.44 -8.92
N ALA A 64 -9.72 -52.35 -9.49
CA ALA A 64 -9.47 -52.40 -10.93
C ALA A 64 -10.72 -52.78 -11.75
N SER A 65 -11.76 -53.32 -11.10
CA SER A 65 -13.08 -53.52 -11.71
C SER A 65 -13.76 -52.20 -12.10
N ASP A 66 -13.40 -51.11 -11.41
CA ASP A 66 -14.09 -49.83 -11.51
C ASP A 66 -13.28 -48.83 -12.36
N LEU A 67 -11.95 -48.98 -12.41
CA LEU A 67 -11.03 -48.10 -13.13
C LEU A 67 -9.90 -48.89 -13.80
N SER A 68 -9.71 -48.66 -15.09
CA SER A 68 -8.60 -49.17 -15.88
C SER A 68 -7.25 -48.58 -15.43
N ALA A 69 -6.16 -49.26 -15.81
CA ALA A 69 -4.80 -48.76 -15.54
C ALA A 69 -4.52 -47.39 -16.20
N ALA A 70 -5.13 -47.10 -17.35
CA ALA A 70 -5.01 -45.82 -18.03
C ALA A 70 -5.69 -44.70 -17.24
N GLU A 71 -6.91 -44.94 -16.74
CA GLU A 71 -7.65 -43.99 -15.91
C GLU A 71 -6.92 -43.70 -14.59
N LYS A 72 -6.36 -44.74 -13.93
CA LYS A 72 -5.54 -44.57 -12.73
C LYS A 72 -4.30 -43.70 -12.98
N ARG A 73 -3.62 -43.87 -14.12
CA ARG A 73 -2.50 -42.99 -14.52
C ARG A 73 -2.96 -41.55 -14.75
N GLN A 74 -4.12 -41.34 -15.36
CA GLN A 74 -4.69 -40.00 -15.57
C GLN A 74 -5.05 -39.32 -14.24
N ILE A 75 -5.66 -40.05 -13.30
CA ILE A 75 -5.94 -39.55 -11.95
C ILE A 75 -4.64 -39.17 -11.23
N MET A 76 -3.62 -40.02 -11.29
CA MET A 76 -2.31 -39.75 -10.69
C MET A 76 -1.65 -38.51 -11.29
N ALA A 77 -1.67 -38.36 -12.62
CA ALA A 77 -1.16 -37.17 -13.29
C ALA A 77 -1.93 -35.91 -12.88
N GLY A 78 -3.27 -36.00 -12.79
CA GLY A 78 -4.12 -34.91 -12.32
C GLY A 78 -3.88 -34.53 -10.86
N LEU A 79 -3.60 -35.49 -9.98
CA LEU A 79 -3.18 -35.23 -8.59
C LEU A 79 -1.89 -34.43 -8.56
N LEU A 80 -0.85 -34.89 -9.28
CA LEU A 80 0.45 -34.23 -9.32
C LEU A 80 0.36 -32.81 -9.86
N ASP A 81 -0.31 -32.61 -11.00
CA ASP A 81 -0.41 -31.32 -11.66
C ASP A 81 -1.29 -30.32 -10.88
N ARG A 82 -2.47 -30.76 -10.43
CA ARG A 82 -3.45 -29.85 -9.80
C ARG A 82 -3.16 -29.61 -8.34
N CYS A 83 -2.69 -30.62 -7.60
CA CYS A 83 -2.58 -30.52 -6.15
C CYS A 83 -1.17 -30.17 -5.67
N PHE A 84 -0.13 -30.49 -6.43
CA PHE A 84 1.26 -30.30 -5.99
C PHE A 84 2.01 -29.34 -6.92
N GLY A 85 3.00 -28.64 -6.38
CA GLY A 85 3.91 -27.80 -7.19
C GLY A 85 5.01 -28.63 -7.85
N ASN A 86 5.77 -28.01 -8.76
CA ASN A 86 6.90 -28.64 -9.48
C ASN A 86 8.09 -29.08 -8.58
N GLY A 87 8.04 -28.82 -7.27
CA GLY A 87 9.13 -29.06 -6.32
C GLY A 87 9.25 -30.49 -5.77
N ASN A 88 8.48 -31.46 -6.29
CA ASN A 88 8.45 -32.85 -5.82
C ASN A 88 8.33 -32.96 -4.27
N PRO A 89 7.26 -32.41 -3.69
CA PRO A 89 7.12 -32.28 -2.24
C PRO A 89 7.16 -33.64 -1.53
N LEU A 90 7.71 -33.61 -0.31
CA LEU A 90 7.71 -34.76 0.59
C LEU A 90 6.36 -34.89 1.29
N VAL A 91 5.88 -36.13 1.36
CA VAL A 91 4.65 -36.50 2.05
C VAL A 91 4.92 -37.62 3.03
N VAL A 92 4.24 -37.60 4.18
CA VAL A 92 4.29 -38.68 5.16
C VAL A 92 3.99 -40.02 4.49
N ASN A 93 4.80 -41.02 4.80
CA ASN A 93 4.55 -42.39 4.40
C ASN A 93 3.72 -43.10 5.44
N ASP A 94 2.41 -43.06 5.25
CA ASP A 94 1.42 -43.75 6.08
C ASP A 94 0.84 -45.00 5.41
N LEU A 95 1.35 -45.34 4.23
CA LEU A 95 0.93 -46.51 3.45
C LEU A 95 1.57 -47.81 3.94
N ASP A 96 2.70 -47.73 4.66
CA ASP A 96 3.37 -48.89 5.23
C ASP A 96 3.11 -49.00 6.75
N PRO A 97 2.16 -49.86 7.19
CA PRO A 97 1.83 -50.00 8.61
C PRO A 97 2.98 -50.59 9.44
N TYR A 98 4.01 -51.16 8.78
CA TYR A 98 5.17 -51.74 9.43
C TYR A 98 6.37 -50.78 9.53
N GLN A 99 6.26 -49.56 8.98
CA GLN A 99 7.30 -48.52 9.01
C GLN A 99 8.68 -49.04 8.53
N ARG A 100 8.69 -49.90 7.51
CA ARG A 100 9.93 -50.47 6.95
C ARG A 100 10.59 -49.54 5.93
N GLU A 101 9.78 -48.71 5.31
CA GLU A 101 10.20 -47.65 4.38
C GLU A 101 10.45 -46.32 5.12
N SER A 102 11.05 -45.34 4.43
CA SER A 102 11.23 -43.98 4.94
C SER A 102 9.91 -43.39 5.48
N SER A 103 9.98 -42.62 6.57
CA SER A 103 8.81 -41.96 7.18
C SER A 103 8.20 -40.86 6.29
N GLU A 104 8.96 -40.37 5.32
CA GLU A 104 8.52 -39.44 4.28
C GLU A 104 8.96 -39.93 2.90
N LEU A 105 8.12 -39.73 1.90
CA LEU A 105 8.35 -40.12 0.51
C LEU A 105 8.12 -38.93 -0.43
N PRO A 106 8.84 -38.86 -1.56
CA PRO A 106 8.43 -38.00 -2.65
C PRO A 106 7.00 -38.34 -3.10
N ILE A 107 6.16 -37.34 -3.36
CA ILE A 107 4.75 -37.54 -3.72
C ILE A 107 4.54 -38.52 -4.89
N LYS A 108 5.42 -38.49 -5.91
CA LYS A 108 5.34 -39.44 -7.03
C LYS A 108 5.47 -40.89 -6.56
N GLN A 109 6.43 -41.15 -5.66
CA GLN A 109 6.63 -42.49 -5.09
C GLN A 109 5.46 -42.89 -4.19
N TYR A 110 4.94 -41.95 -3.39
CA TYR A 110 3.76 -42.17 -2.57
C TYR A 110 2.55 -42.62 -3.40
N LEU A 111 2.25 -41.94 -4.51
CA LEU A 111 1.13 -42.30 -5.39
C LEU A 111 1.34 -43.65 -6.11
N VAL A 112 2.58 -43.98 -6.46
CA VAL A 112 2.92 -45.33 -6.96
C VAL A 112 2.67 -46.37 -5.86
N ASN A 113 3.08 -46.07 -4.62
CA ASN A 113 2.90 -46.97 -3.49
C ASN A 113 1.42 -47.24 -3.18
N VAL A 114 0.53 -46.26 -3.36
CA VAL A 114 -0.93 -46.47 -3.26
C VAL A 114 -1.37 -47.62 -4.17
N LEU A 115 -0.93 -47.61 -5.44
CA LEU A 115 -1.29 -48.64 -6.42
C LEU A 115 -0.61 -49.99 -6.15
N THR A 116 0.61 -49.98 -5.62
CA THR A 116 1.38 -51.22 -5.43
C THR A 116 1.13 -51.91 -4.10
N PHE A 117 0.80 -51.15 -3.04
CA PHE A 117 0.57 -51.67 -1.68
C PHE A 117 -0.91 -51.96 -1.42
N TYR A 118 -1.85 -51.35 -2.14
CA TYR A 118 -3.29 -51.60 -1.99
C TYR A 118 -3.88 -52.10 -3.31
N ARG A 119 -3.36 -53.24 -3.78
CA ARG A 119 -3.69 -53.81 -5.12
C ARG A 119 -5.15 -54.24 -5.26
N ALA A 120 -5.79 -54.58 -4.14
CA ALA A 120 -7.23 -54.88 -4.10
C ALA A 120 -8.08 -53.66 -4.48
N GLY A 121 -7.51 -52.46 -4.39
CA GLY A 121 -8.19 -51.19 -4.60
C GLY A 121 -9.30 -50.98 -3.57
N ASP A 122 -8.99 -51.25 -2.30
CA ASP A 122 -9.85 -50.99 -1.16
C ASP A 122 -9.27 -49.90 -0.24
N LEU A 123 -8.33 -49.08 -0.76
CA LEU A 123 -7.79 -47.94 -0.01
C LEU A 123 -8.85 -46.85 0.08
N ALA A 124 -9.24 -46.51 1.31
CA ALA A 124 -10.12 -45.40 1.61
C ALA A 124 -9.53 -44.52 2.70
N ILE A 125 -9.54 -43.21 2.46
CA ILE A 125 -9.07 -42.18 3.37
C ILE A 125 -10.27 -41.37 3.83
N GLY A 126 -10.64 -41.57 5.09
CA GLY A 126 -11.55 -40.69 5.83
C GLY A 126 -10.80 -39.51 6.45
N ASN A 127 -11.48 -38.39 6.61
CA ASN A 127 -10.93 -37.17 7.21
C ASN A 127 -12.00 -36.38 7.93
N ASP A 128 -11.59 -35.42 8.76
CA ASP A 128 -12.47 -34.52 9.50
C ASP A 128 -12.52 -33.10 8.91
N LEU A 129 -12.26 -32.91 7.61
CA LEU A 129 -12.14 -31.57 7.00
C LEU A 129 -13.33 -30.64 7.25
N THR A 130 -14.55 -31.18 7.29
CA THR A 130 -15.79 -30.40 7.43
C THR A 130 -15.87 -29.70 8.78
N ASP A 131 -15.58 -30.42 9.87
CA ASP A 131 -15.84 -29.99 11.24
C ASP A 131 -14.58 -29.92 12.12
N GLY A 132 -13.45 -30.46 11.65
CA GLY A 132 -12.20 -30.64 12.38
C GLY A 132 -10.96 -30.05 11.70
N LEU A 133 -11.11 -29.30 10.60
CA LEU A 133 -9.97 -28.62 9.97
C LEU A 133 -9.44 -27.50 10.87
N HIS A 134 -8.21 -27.65 11.34
CA HIS A 134 -7.47 -26.59 12.02
C HIS A 134 -6.48 -25.91 11.05
N TYR A 135 -6.24 -24.61 11.22
CA TYR A 135 -5.26 -23.85 10.44
C TYR A 135 -4.36 -23.02 11.35
N GLY A 136 -3.11 -22.84 10.96
CA GLY A 136 -2.17 -21.92 11.61
C GLY A 136 -2.04 -20.59 10.87
N ARG A 137 -1.20 -19.71 11.41
CA ARG A 137 -0.87 -18.43 10.75
C ARG A 137 -0.10 -18.66 9.45
N ILE A 138 -0.25 -17.73 8.52
CA ILE A 138 0.52 -17.72 7.27
C ILE A 138 2.00 -17.49 7.58
N GLN A 139 2.86 -18.26 6.92
CA GLN A 139 4.30 -18.27 7.09
C GLN A 139 5.02 -18.20 5.75
N ALA A 140 6.26 -17.76 5.75
CA ALA A 140 7.16 -17.89 4.61
C ALA A 140 8.18 -19.00 4.89
N ASN A 141 8.44 -19.85 3.90
CA ASN A 141 9.52 -20.84 4.00
C ASN A 141 10.91 -20.19 3.78
N ALA A 142 11.98 -20.99 3.85
CA ALA A 142 13.35 -20.50 3.65
C ALA A 142 13.60 -19.87 2.26
N ALA A 143 12.79 -20.22 1.26
CA ALA A 143 12.83 -19.64 -0.08
C ALA A 143 11.88 -18.44 -0.25
N GLY A 144 11.27 -17.95 0.83
CA GLY A 144 10.32 -16.83 0.80
C GLY A 144 8.93 -17.19 0.28
N LYS A 145 8.64 -18.46 -0.02
CA LYS A 145 7.32 -18.89 -0.51
C LYS A 145 6.33 -18.94 0.65
N LEU A 146 5.18 -18.31 0.44
CA LEU A 146 4.10 -18.25 1.42
C LEU A 146 3.35 -19.58 1.50
N PHE A 147 3.02 -20.00 2.72
CA PHE A 147 2.18 -21.16 2.97
C PHE A 147 1.35 -20.99 4.24
N MET A 148 0.24 -21.72 4.30
CA MET A 148 -0.60 -21.90 5.49
C MET A 148 -0.51 -23.36 5.96
N PRO A 149 -0.11 -23.63 7.22
CA PRO A 149 -0.20 -24.97 7.77
C PRO A 149 -1.65 -25.29 8.14
N LEU A 150 -2.10 -26.47 7.71
CA LEU A 150 -3.44 -27.00 7.94
C LEU A 150 -3.31 -28.34 8.65
N TYR A 151 -4.08 -28.57 9.70
CA TYR A 151 -4.04 -29.80 10.48
C TYR A 151 -5.35 -30.55 10.31
N VAL A 152 -5.26 -31.81 9.89
CA VAL A 152 -6.39 -32.68 9.58
C VAL A 152 -6.22 -34.01 10.29
N SER A 153 -7.25 -34.51 10.93
CA SER A 153 -7.30 -35.88 11.43
C SER A 153 -7.74 -36.80 10.29
N GLU A 154 -6.90 -37.78 9.98
CA GLU A 154 -7.14 -38.73 8.89
C GLU A 154 -7.24 -40.15 9.44
N THR A 155 -8.11 -40.93 8.81
CA THR A 155 -8.22 -42.37 9.00
C THR A 155 -8.01 -43.06 7.67
N LEU A 156 -6.87 -43.75 7.53
CA LEU A 156 -6.57 -44.58 6.38
C LEU A 156 -7.04 -46.01 6.64
N THR A 157 -7.79 -46.58 5.71
CA THR A 157 -8.25 -47.98 5.77
C THR A 157 -7.96 -48.70 4.46
N GLY A 158 -7.59 -49.97 4.53
CA GLY A 158 -7.42 -50.81 3.34
C GLY A 158 -6.64 -52.09 3.62
N THR A 159 -6.53 -52.94 2.60
CA THR A 159 -5.78 -54.19 2.67
C THR A 159 -4.37 -54.00 2.13
N TYR A 160 -3.41 -53.99 3.04
CA TYR A 160 -1.99 -53.89 2.69
C TYR A 160 -1.48 -55.20 2.08
N ASP A 161 -0.87 -55.11 0.90
CA ASP A 161 -0.32 -56.23 0.12
C ASP A 161 0.94 -55.79 -0.63
N ASN A 162 2.11 -55.98 -0.03
CA ASN A 162 3.40 -55.59 -0.62
C ASN A 162 4.32 -56.76 -1.01
N ASN A 163 3.79 -57.97 -1.21
CA ASN A 163 4.54 -59.22 -1.42
C ASN A 163 5.56 -59.61 -0.30
N ARG A 164 5.80 -58.74 0.69
CA ARG A 164 6.79 -58.91 1.76
C ARG A 164 6.15 -59.03 3.15
N ALA A 165 4.83 -59.04 3.25
CA ALA A 165 4.09 -59.18 4.50
C ALA A 165 2.75 -59.90 4.25
N PRO A 166 2.17 -60.52 5.29
CA PRO A 166 0.83 -61.08 5.21
C PRO A 166 -0.19 -60.01 4.81
N LYS A 167 -1.12 -60.37 3.91
CA LYS A 167 -2.23 -59.49 3.56
C LYS A 167 -3.06 -59.23 4.80
N LYS A 168 -3.20 -57.96 5.19
CA LYS A 168 -3.93 -57.59 6.39
C LYS A 168 -4.68 -56.28 6.16
N ARG A 169 -5.96 -56.30 6.49
CA ARG A 169 -6.75 -55.07 6.61
C ARG A 169 -6.27 -54.30 7.83
N HIS A 170 -5.97 -53.02 7.64
CA HIS A 170 -5.58 -52.16 8.74
C HIS A 170 -6.33 -50.83 8.68
N GLU A 171 -6.39 -50.19 9.83
CA GLU A 171 -6.91 -48.84 10.04
C GLU A 171 -5.82 -48.05 10.76
N LEU A 172 -5.41 -46.93 10.18
CA LEU A 172 -4.41 -46.03 10.75
C LEU A 172 -5.03 -44.66 10.94
N ARG A 173 -5.07 -44.19 12.19
CA ARG A 173 -5.50 -42.84 12.55
C ARG A 173 -4.28 -41.97 12.87
N GLN A 174 -4.25 -40.77 12.33
CA GLN A 174 -3.15 -39.83 12.53
C GLN A 174 -3.59 -38.40 12.26
N ILE A 175 -2.79 -37.45 12.73
CA ILE A 175 -2.94 -36.05 12.41
C ILE A 175 -1.87 -35.69 11.37
N LYS A 176 -2.28 -35.01 10.29
CA LYS A 176 -1.37 -34.54 9.25
C LYS A 176 -1.35 -33.02 9.19
N GLU A 177 -0.15 -32.46 9.03
CA GLU A 177 0.05 -31.07 8.60
C GLU A 177 0.15 -31.03 7.07
N PHE A 178 -0.77 -30.33 6.42
CA PHE A 178 -0.65 -29.92 5.02
C PHE A 178 -0.07 -28.51 4.96
N ARG A 179 1.05 -28.35 4.25
CA ARG A 179 1.62 -27.03 3.96
C ARG A 179 1.04 -26.52 2.67
N LEU A 180 -0.02 -25.71 2.76
CA LEU A 180 -0.69 -25.19 1.59
C LEU A 180 -0.02 -23.89 1.14
N GLU A 181 0.73 -23.98 0.05
CA GLU A 181 1.39 -22.87 -0.61
C GLU A 181 0.40 -22.13 -1.51
N PHE A 182 0.59 -20.82 -1.66
CA PHE A 182 -0.23 -19.97 -2.53
C PHE A 182 0.56 -18.78 -3.04
N THR A 183 0.05 -18.14 -4.09
CA THR A 183 0.53 -16.83 -4.55
C THR A 183 -0.33 -15.74 -3.92
N PHE A 184 0.31 -14.71 -3.39
CA PHE A 184 -0.34 -13.54 -2.84
C PHE A 184 0.03 -12.32 -3.66
N ASP A 185 -0.95 -11.73 -4.33
CA ASP A 185 -0.81 -10.42 -4.93
C ASP A 185 -1.48 -9.39 -4.03
N ASN A 186 -0.77 -8.28 -3.82
CA ASN A 186 -1.25 -7.09 -3.12
C ASN A 186 -0.94 -5.83 -3.94
N SER A 187 -0.69 -5.98 -5.24
CA SER A 187 -0.54 -4.87 -6.16
C SER A 187 -1.86 -4.10 -6.19
N ASN A 188 -1.79 -2.77 -6.07
CA ASN A 188 -2.95 -1.89 -6.07
C ASN A 188 -3.95 -2.10 -4.92
N CYS A 189 -3.49 -2.57 -3.75
CA CYS A 189 -4.36 -2.82 -2.60
C CYS A 189 -5.47 -3.84 -2.80
N GLN A 190 -5.38 -4.65 -3.85
CA GLN A 190 -6.25 -5.80 -4.04
C GLN A 190 -5.56 -7.03 -3.46
N ARG A 191 -6.13 -7.61 -2.41
CA ARG A 191 -5.60 -8.82 -1.74
C ARG A 191 -6.09 -10.06 -2.47
N VAL A 192 -5.31 -10.54 -3.43
CA VAL A 192 -5.64 -11.70 -4.26
C VAL A 192 -4.81 -12.91 -3.83
N PHE A 193 -5.49 -14.03 -3.61
CA PHE A 193 -4.88 -15.30 -3.18
C PHE A 193 -5.20 -16.38 -4.21
N ASP A 194 -4.16 -16.88 -4.88
CA ASP A 194 -4.31 -17.81 -6.01
C ASP A 194 -3.33 -18.98 -5.93
N ASN A 195 -3.47 -19.92 -6.89
CA ASN A 195 -2.54 -21.01 -7.12
C ASN A 195 -2.24 -21.87 -5.88
N LEU A 196 -3.30 -22.30 -5.17
CA LEU A 196 -3.18 -23.19 -4.02
C LEU A 196 -2.53 -24.53 -4.43
N LYS A 197 -1.44 -24.89 -3.76
CA LYS A 197 -0.70 -26.15 -3.96
C LYS A 197 -0.22 -26.71 -2.62
N ILE A 198 -0.12 -28.03 -2.53
CA ILE A 198 0.49 -28.71 -1.39
C ILE A 198 2.02 -28.68 -1.58
N GLY A 199 2.72 -27.97 -0.70
CA GLY A 199 4.18 -27.93 -0.63
C GLY A 199 4.80 -29.06 0.21
N GLY A 200 3.97 -29.80 0.96
CA GLY A 200 4.38 -30.97 1.73
C GLY A 200 3.30 -31.43 2.68
N ILE A 201 3.41 -32.69 3.13
CA ILE A 201 2.49 -33.30 4.10
C ILE A 201 3.33 -33.97 5.19
N ARG A 202 3.11 -33.64 6.45
CA ARG A 202 3.88 -34.18 7.58
C ARG A 202 2.99 -34.83 8.62
N ARG A 203 3.52 -35.80 9.34
CA ARG A 203 2.85 -36.38 10.51
C ARG A 203 2.99 -35.45 11.72
N PHE A 204 1.92 -35.29 12.49
CA PHE A 204 1.92 -34.63 13.78
C PHE A 204 1.38 -35.55 14.88
N ALA A 205 1.90 -35.38 16.09
CA ALA A 205 1.45 -36.15 17.25
C ALA A 205 0.09 -35.65 17.78
N ALA A 206 -0.13 -34.34 17.71
CA ALA A 206 -1.35 -33.67 18.14
C ALA A 206 -1.56 -32.38 17.34
N ILE A 207 -2.79 -31.88 17.29
CA ILE A 207 -3.10 -30.56 16.71
C ILE A 207 -2.43 -29.48 17.58
N PRO A 208 -1.62 -28.57 17.01
CA PRO A 208 -0.97 -27.53 17.81
C PRO A 208 -1.96 -26.59 18.49
N SER A 209 -1.70 -26.24 19.75
CA SER A 209 -2.55 -25.33 20.54
C SER A 209 -2.66 -23.92 19.95
N ALA A 210 -1.66 -23.49 19.16
CA ALA A 210 -1.66 -22.21 18.46
C ALA A 210 -2.50 -22.21 17.17
N SER A 211 -3.02 -23.36 16.74
CA SER A 211 -3.91 -23.46 15.59
C SER A 211 -5.33 -22.99 15.92
N ARG A 212 -6.10 -22.67 14.90
CA ARG A 212 -7.50 -22.25 15.00
C ARG A 212 -8.39 -23.25 14.29
N LEU A 213 -9.50 -23.63 14.91
CA LEU A 213 -10.52 -24.44 14.26
C LEU A 213 -11.29 -23.60 13.23
N LEU A 214 -11.45 -24.11 12.01
CA LEU A 214 -12.34 -23.51 11.02
C LEU A 214 -13.75 -24.04 11.23
N THR A 215 -14.64 -23.22 11.77
CA THR A 215 -16.01 -23.61 12.14
C THR A 215 -17.00 -23.48 10.99
N GLY A 216 -16.67 -22.71 9.96
CA GLY A 216 -17.59 -22.34 8.88
C GLY A 216 -18.62 -21.28 9.28
N ARG A 217 -18.68 -20.89 10.56
CA ARG A 217 -19.57 -19.86 11.10
C ARG A 217 -18.95 -18.45 11.09
N GLU A 218 -17.70 -18.31 10.66
CA GLU A 218 -17.03 -17.02 10.61
C GLU A 218 -17.72 -16.11 9.57
N ASP A 219 -18.21 -14.97 10.00
CA ASP A 219 -18.75 -13.98 9.07
C ASP A 219 -17.60 -13.19 8.44
N LEU A 220 -17.11 -13.66 7.29
CA LEU A 220 -16.04 -12.99 6.55
C LEU A 220 -16.40 -11.55 6.18
N ALA A 221 -17.68 -11.24 5.94
CA ALA A 221 -18.09 -9.87 5.62
C ALA A 221 -17.99 -8.98 6.86
N GLN A 222 -18.42 -9.47 8.02
CA GLN A 222 -18.29 -8.76 9.28
C GLN A 222 -16.82 -8.57 9.68
N MET A 223 -15.99 -9.61 9.57
CA MET A 223 -14.56 -9.51 9.88
C MET A 223 -13.88 -8.47 8.99
N ARG A 224 -14.14 -8.50 7.67
CA ARG A 224 -13.61 -7.49 6.75
C ARG A 224 -14.12 -6.09 7.09
N ALA A 225 -15.39 -5.95 7.46
CA ALA A 225 -15.96 -4.68 7.89
C ALA A 225 -15.30 -4.12 9.17
N GLN A 226 -14.82 -4.97 10.07
CA GLN A 226 -14.07 -4.57 11.25
C GLN A 226 -12.61 -4.20 10.93
N GLU A 227 -12.06 -4.79 9.87
CA GLU A 227 -10.70 -4.50 9.36
C GLU A 227 -10.67 -3.32 8.36
N GLN A 228 -11.81 -2.69 8.12
CA GLN A 228 -11.96 -1.52 7.26
C GLN A 228 -11.69 -0.21 8.03
N ASP A 229 -10.44 -0.05 8.46
CA ASP A 229 -9.96 1.13 9.21
C ASP A 229 -8.80 1.84 8.52
N LEU A 230 -8.47 3.05 8.99
CA LEU A 230 -7.40 3.85 8.42
C LEU A 230 -6.04 3.16 8.51
N ASN A 231 -5.73 2.48 9.61
CA ASN A 231 -4.43 1.82 9.79
C ASN A 231 -4.22 0.73 8.74
N THR A 232 -5.27 -0.03 8.45
CA THR A 232 -5.25 -1.15 7.51
C THR A 232 -5.12 -0.67 6.07
N VAL A 233 -5.81 0.42 5.73
CA VAL A 233 -5.69 1.05 4.41
C VAL A 233 -4.30 1.66 4.22
N VAL A 234 -3.77 2.33 5.24
CA VAL A 234 -2.43 2.91 5.21
C VAL A 234 -1.33 1.84 5.17
N ASP A 235 -1.50 0.68 5.81
CA ASP A 235 -0.52 -0.42 5.74
C ASP A 235 -0.40 -0.93 4.30
N CYS A 236 -1.52 -0.97 3.57
CA CYS A 236 -1.49 -1.29 2.16
C CYS A 236 -0.71 -0.26 1.32
N LEU A 237 -1.00 1.03 1.49
CA LEU A 237 -0.30 2.10 0.78
C LEU A 237 1.20 2.08 1.11
N THR A 238 1.54 1.86 2.38
CA THR A 238 2.91 1.73 2.89
C THR A 238 3.66 0.59 2.19
N GLU A 239 3.08 -0.60 2.12
CA GLU A 239 3.70 -1.73 1.43
C GLU A 239 3.83 -1.51 -0.08
N GLY A 240 2.83 -0.88 -0.71
CA GLY A 240 2.89 -0.52 -2.11
C GLY A 240 4.03 0.47 -2.42
N ILE A 241 4.21 1.49 -1.57
CA ILE A 241 5.32 2.45 -1.67
C ILE A 241 6.66 1.76 -1.41
N ARG A 242 6.76 0.97 -0.34
CA ARG A 242 8.00 0.28 0.06
C ARG A 242 8.57 -0.61 -1.06
N ARG A 243 7.71 -1.33 -1.78
CA ARG A 243 8.12 -2.18 -2.92
C ARG A 243 8.75 -1.40 -4.08
N GLN A 244 8.47 -0.11 -4.17
CA GLN A 244 8.98 0.77 -5.22
C GLN A 244 10.23 1.55 -4.79
N LEU A 245 10.55 1.53 -3.49
CA LEU A 245 11.72 2.18 -2.93
C LEU A 245 12.94 1.26 -2.98
N PRO A 246 14.13 1.76 -3.37
CA PRO A 246 15.37 1.04 -3.16
C PRO A 246 15.62 0.77 -1.66
N ALA A 247 16.26 -0.36 -1.34
CA ALA A 247 16.59 -0.72 0.03
C ALA A 247 17.48 0.32 0.76
N GLU A 248 18.25 1.10 -0.01
CA GLU A 248 19.18 2.12 0.48
C GLU A 248 18.48 3.47 0.83
N THR A 249 17.16 3.57 0.67
CA THR A 249 16.43 4.83 0.86
C THR A 249 16.52 5.31 2.30
N LYS A 250 17.18 6.45 2.53
CA LYS A 250 17.38 7.02 3.89
C LYS A 250 16.38 8.07 4.29
N HIS A 251 15.86 8.83 3.32
CA HIS A 251 14.97 9.97 3.56
C HIS A 251 13.80 9.96 2.60
N ILE A 252 12.60 10.18 3.13
CA ILE A 252 11.36 10.27 2.36
C ILE A 252 10.62 11.53 2.83
N LEU A 253 10.16 12.34 1.89
CA LEU A 253 9.28 13.47 2.19
C LEU A 253 7.84 13.07 1.94
N ILE A 254 6.93 13.50 2.79
CA ILE A 254 5.49 13.32 2.61
C ILE A 254 4.80 14.68 2.62
N ASP A 255 3.99 14.93 1.61
CA ASP A 255 3.12 16.10 1.55
C ASP A 255 1.75 15.77 2.18
N ASN A 256 1.03 16.79 2.62
CA ASN A 256 -0.30 16.60 3.17
C ASN A 256 -1.25 16.06 2.10
N PHE A 257 -2.06 15.06 2.46
CA PHE A 257 -3.11 14.54 1.59
C PHE A 257 -4.27 15.54 1.51
N THR A 258 -4.69 15.86 0.29
CA THR A 258 -5.69 16.93 0.06
C THR A 258 -6.98 16.41 -0.55
N PHE A 259 -8.10 17.06 -0.22
CA PHE A 259 -9.40 16.70 -0.77
C PHE A 259 -9.45 16.97 -2.27
N GLU A 260 -9.77 15.95 -3.07
CA GLU A 260 -9.89 15.97 -4.54
C GLU A 260 -8.70 16.61 -5.27
N ASN A 261 -7.50 16.55 -4.70
CA ASN A 261 -6.29 17.20 -5.23
C ASN A 261 -6.46 18.73 -5.40
N ARG A 262 -7.34 19.35 -4.61
CA ARG A 262 -7.63 20.80 -4.66
C ARG A 262 -6.71 21.62 -3.75
N GLY A 263 -5.78 20.98 -3.02
CA GLY A 263 -4.95 21.68 -2.03
C GLY A 263 -5.64 21.88 -0.67
N ILE A 264 -6.88 21.44 -0.51
CA ILE A 264 -7.68 21.59 0.71
C ILE A 264 -7.20 20.57 1.76
N SER A 265 -6.71 21.05 2.90
CA SER A 265 -6.31 20.20 4.02
C SER A 265 -7.48 20.00 4.98
N THR A 266 -7.86 18.74 5.22
CA THR A 266 -8.92 18.38 6.17
C THR A 266 -8.34 17.60 7.35
N GLU A 267 -9.12 17.43 8.42
CA GLU A 267 -8.71 16.59 9.56
C GLU A 267 -8.44 15.15 9.13
N PHE A 268 -9.26 14.63 8.22
CA PHE A 268 -9.03 13.31 7.63
C PHE A 268 -7.72 13.25 6.83
N GLY A 269 -7.46 14.25 5.98
CA GLY A 269 -6.21 14.32 5.21
C GLY A 269 -4.97 14.38 6.09
N GLU A 270 -5.04 15.12 7.19
CA GLU A 270 -3.97 15.19 8.20
C GLU A 270 -3.79 13.86 8.93
N ALA A 271 -4.87 13.26 9.42
CA ALA A 271 -4.81 11.94 10.07
C ALA A 271 -4.20 10.87 9.15
N LEU A 272 -4.64 10.82 7.90
CA LEU A 272 -4.10 9.95 6.85
C LEU A 272 -2.59 10.18 6.64
N THR A 273 -2.17 11.44 6.53
CA THR A 273 -0.77 11.82 6.34
C THR A 273 0.09 11.39 7.54
N GLN A 274 -0.39 11.62 8.76
CA GLN A 274 0.32 11.25 9.98
C GLN A 274 0.47 9.73 10.12
N THR A 275 -0.61 8.98 9.90
CA THR A 275 -0.57 7.51 9.96
C THR A 275 0.38 6.95 8.90
N LEU A 276 0.33 7.46 7.67
CA LEU A 276 1.21 7.02 6.59
C LEU A 276 2.67 7.34 6.87
N ARG A 277 2.97 8.52 7.42
CA ARG A 277 4.32 8.89 7.85
C ARG A 277 4.87 7.90 8.87
N GLN A 278 4.08 7.62 9.91
CA GLN A 278 4.50 6.71 11.00
C GLN A 278 4.75 5.30 10.48
N GLN A 279 3.84 4.75 9.68
CA GLN A 279 3.98 3.39 9.16
C GLN A 279 5.12 3.25 8.14
N LEU A 280 5.31 4.22 7.24
CA LEU A 280 6.46 4.24 6.33
C LEU A 280 7.78 4.27 7.10
N GLN A 281 7.89 5.12 8.12
CA GLN A 281 9.10 5.19 8.95
C GLN A 281 9.39 3.87 9.65
N GLN A 282 8.37 3.21 10.21
CA GLN A 282 8.52 1.91 10.87
C GLN A 282 8.92 0.78 9.91
N ARG A 283 8.34 0.73 8.70
CA ARG A 283 8.53 -0.37 7.74
C ARG A 283 9.78 -0.24 6.88
N THR A 284 10.22 0.98 6.62
CA THR A 284 11.39 1.25 5.76
C THR A 284 12.66 1.50 6.57
N GLY A 285 12.54 1.93 7.83
CA GLY A 285 13.66 2.45 8.62
C GLY A 285 14.18 3.81 8.14
N ALA A 286 13.60 4.37 7.07
CA ALA A 286 13.94 5.69 6.56
C ALA A 286 13.38 6.79 7.49
N VAL A 287 14.05 7.94 7.50
CA VAL A 287 13.51 9.15 8.12
C VAL A 287 12.40 9.69 7.21
N VAL A 288 11.16 9.74 7.72
CA VAL A 288 10.00 10.25 6.96
C VAL A 288 9.53 11.56 7.57
N GLU A 289 9.62 12.63 6.80
CA GLU A 289 9.32 13.99 7.27
C GLU A 289 8.26 14.66 6.40
N LEU A 290 7.49 15.55 7.02
CA LEU A 290 6.59 16.40 6.25
C LEU A 290 7.42 17.30 5.33
N LEU A 291 6.95 17.45 4.09
CA LEU A 291 7.59 18.32 3.11
C LEU A 291 7.62 19.75 3.66
N LYS A 292 8.80 20.17 4.08
CA LYS A 292 9.14 21.54 4.45
C LYS A 292 10.21 22.04 3.49
N ARG A 293 10.30 23.36 3.36
CA ARG A 293 11.26 24.00 2.46
C ARG A 293 12.71 23.57 2.72
N ASP A 294 13.11 23.44 3.98
CA ASP A 294 14.51 23.26 4.34
C ASP A 294 14.99 21.82 4.12
N ASN A 295 14.06 20.89 3.88
CA ASN A 295 14.34 19.45 3.77
C ASN A 295 14.24 18.93 2.33
N GLN A 296 14.61 19.73 1.33
CA GLN A 296 14.55 19.32 -0.09
C GLN A 296 15.60 18.26 -0.51
N THR A 297 16.42 17.77 0.42
CA THR A 297 17.50 16.80 0.16
C THR A 297 17.02 15.37 -0.08
N ALA A 298 15.76 15.04 0.19
CA ALA A 298 15.26 13.69 -0.07
C ALA A 298 15.02 13.44 -1.57
N ASP A 299 15.42 12.26 -2.01
CA ASP A 299 15.25 11.79 -3.40
C ASP A 299 13.81 11.39 -3.72
N TYR A 300 13.02 11.06 -2.68
CA TYR A 300 11.66 10.57 -2.81
C TYR A 300 10.66 11.47 -2.08
N THR A 301 9.56 11.79 -2.77
CA THR A 301 8.43 12.52 -2.20
C THR A 301 7.13 11.77 -2.44
N VAL A 302 6.33 11.58 -1.39
CA VAL A 302 4.97 11.06 -1.47
C VAL A 302 4.00 12.24 -1.43
N ARG A 303 3.11 12.33 -2.41
CA ARG A 303 1.96 13.25 -2.40
C ARG A 303 0.68 12.47 -2.49
N GLY A 304 -0.44 13.06 -2.09
CA GLY A 304 -1.69 12.35 -2.23
C GLY A 304 -2.93 13.20 -2.17
N SER A 305 -4.02 12.56 -2.56
CA SER A 305 -5.35 13.12 -2.52
C SER A 305 -6.36 12.07 -2.10
N PHE A 306 -7.49 12.50 -1.61
CA PHE A 306 -8.60 11.60 -1.32
C PHE A 306 -9.92 12.20 -1.79
N ALA A 307 -10.88 11.34 -2.13
CA ALA A 307 -12.22 11.71 -2.54
C ALA A 307 -13.22 10.67 -2.05
N THR A 308 -14.49 11.05 -1.94
CA THR A 308 -15.56 10.09 -1.66
C THR A 308 -16.18 9.56 -2.94
N SER A 309 -16.28 8.24 -3.05
CA SER A 309 -16.95 7.54 -4.15
C SER A 309 -17.95 6.56 -3.57
N GLY A 310 -19.24 6.93 -3.62
CA GLY A 310 -20.30 6.17 -2.95
C GLY A 310 -20.12 6.13 -1.42
N ASP A 311 -20.06 4.93 -0.85
CA ASP A 311 -19.82 4.70 0.60
C ASP A 311 -18.33 4.47 0.94
N GLN A 312 -17.43 4.69 -0.01
CA GLN A 312 -15.99 4.50 0.16
C GLN A 312 -15.22 5.81 0.00
N VAL A 313 -14.09 5.89 0.69
CA VAL A 313 -13.07 6.92 0.51
C VAL A 313 -12.00 6.34 -0.39
N GLU A 314 -11.86 6.92 -1.57
CA GLU A 314 -10.77 6.64 -2.48
C GLU A 314 -9.56 7.50 -2.08
N ILE A 315 -8.46 6.86 -1.72
CA ILE A 315 -7.18 7.49 -1.40
C ILE A 315 -6.21 7.20 -2.54
N ARG A 316 -5.60 8.26 -3.06
CA ARG A 316 -4.55 8.19 -4.09
C ARG A 316 -3.25 8.71 -3.50
N ALA A 317 -2.20 7.89 -3.55
CA ALA A 317 -0.84 8.26 -3.18
C ALA A 317 0.05 8.19 -4.42
N LYS A 318 0.95 9.15 -4.56
CA LYS A 318 1.83 9.34 -5.70
C LYS A 318 3.26 9.42 -5.20
N LEU A 319 4.09 8.48 -5.61
CA LEU A 319 5.51 8.46 -5.29
C LEU A 319 6.31 9.12 -6.42
N PHE A 320 7.00 10.19 -6.10
CA PHE A 320 7.88 10.93 -6.99
C PHE A 320 9.34 10.63 -6.67
N ASN A 321 10.13 10.35 -7.70
CA ASN A 321 11.59 10.28 -7.61
C ASN A 321 12.21 11.47 -8.36
N LYS A 322 12.95 12.33 -7.65
CA LYS A 322 13.58 13.52 -8.26
C LYS A 322 14.68 13.18 -9.26
N GLN A 323 15.44 12.10 -9.02
CA GLN A 323 16.58 11.72 -9.85
C GLN A 323 16.14 11.01 -11.13
N ALA A 324 15.14 10.13 -11.02
CA ALA A 324 14.67 9.32 -12.14
C ALA A 324 13.47 9.92 -12.88
N ALA A 325 12.98 11.08 -12.43
CA ALA A 325 11.85 11.83 -13.01
C ALA A 325 10.61 10.95 -13.30
N PHE A 326 10.31 9.99 -12.43
CA PHE A 326 9.13 9.14 -12.55
C PHE A 326 8.12 9.42 -11.44
N GLU A 327 6.87 9.08 -11.77
CA GLU A 327 5.72 9.10 -10.88
C GLU A 327 5.07 7.72 -10.88
N ARG A 328 4.66 7.25 -9.70
CA ARG A 328 3.90 6.01 -9.53
C ARG A 328 2.67 6.26 -8.69
N ASP A 329 1.53 5.81 -9.20
CA ASP A 329 0.23 5.96 -8.56
C ASP A 329 -0.13 4.69 -7.78
N LEU A 330 -0.60 4.90 -6.56
CA LEU A 330 -1.22 3.88 -5.71
C LEU A 330 -2.63 4.36 -5.35
N VAL A 331 -3.59 3.46 -5.44
CA VAL A 331 -4.99 3.75 -5.13
C VAL A 331 -5.51 2.73 -4.13
N SER A 332 -6.22 3.19 -3.10
CA SER A 332 -6.98 2.35 -2.19
C SER A 332 -8.40 2.89 -2.05
N SER A 333 -9.39 2.00 -2.10
CA SER A 333 -10.81 2.34 -1.90
C SER A 333 -11.45 1.44 -0.83
N ASP A 334 -10.64 1.01 0.13
CA ASP A 334 -11.02 0.05 1.18
C ASP A 334 -11.57 0.75 2.43
N LEU A 335 -11.47 2.08 2.54
CA LEU A 335 -11.89 2.81 3.73
C LEU A 335 -13.33 3.31 3.59
N PRO A 336 -14.28 2.85 4.42
CA PRO A 336 -15.67 3.29 4.33
C PRO A 336 -15.85 4.72 4.86
N VAL A 337 -16.75 5.48 4.24
CA VAL A 337 -17.13 6.83 4.70
C VAL A 337 -17.69 6.77 6.13
N ARG A 338 -18.41 5.70 6.49
CA ARG A 338 -18.89 5.48 7.88
C ARG A 338 -17.77 5.51 8.91
N TRP A 339 -16.57 4.99 8.59
CA TRP A 339 -15.45 4.95 9.54
C TRP A 339 -14.97 6.37 9.82
N VAL A 340 -14.84 7.19 8.77
CA VAL A 340 -14.43 8.60 8.88
C VAL A 340 -15.43 9.39 9.74
N ARG A 341 -16.74 9.16 9.54
CA ARG A 341 -17.81 9.79 10.34
C ARG A 341 -17.80 9.33 11.80
N GLN A 342 -17.61 8.04 12.06
CA GLN A 342 -17.53 7.49 13.43
C GLN A 342 -16.36 8.06 14.22
N ASN A 343 -15.25 8.36 13.53
CA ASN A 343 -14.07 9.01 14.12
C ASN A 343 -14.16 10.55 14.11
N GLN A 344 -15.30 11.11 13.70
CA GLN A 344 -15.58 12.56 13.71
C GLN A 344 -14.55 13.39 12.94
N LEU A 345 -13.94 12.83 11.89
CA LEU A 345 -12.95 13.52 11.08
C LEU A 345 -13.64 14.30 9.97
N ALA A 346 -13.42 15.62 9.91
CA ALA A 346 -13.82 16.41 8.76
C ALA A 346 -13.08 15.94 7.50
N TYR A 347 -13.82 15.64 6.43
CA TYR A 347 -13.27 15.07 5.19
C TYR A 347 -13.76 15.74 3.90
N GLU A 348 -14.84 16.51 3.92
CA GLU A 348 -15.32 17.25 2.74
C GLU A 348 -14.82 18.70 2.78
N SER A 349 -14.76 19.34 1.62
CA SER A 349 -14.66 20.80 1.57
C SER A 349 -15.90 21.42 2.25
N PRO A 350 -15.77 22.45 3.10
CA PRO A 350 -16.87 23.32 3.49
C PRO A 350 -17.80 23.60 2.30
N LYS A 351 -19.10 23.33 2.48
CA LYS A 351 -20.15 23.56 1.47
C LYS A 351 -20.92 24.85 1.74
N ASP A 352 -20.40 25.73 2.58
CA ASP A 352 -21.06 26.99 2.85
C ASP A 352 -21.10 27.85 1.55
N PRO A 353 -22.13 28.67 1.36
CA PRO A 353 -22.26 29.47 0.14
C PRO A 353 -21.09 30.44 -0.11
N ASN A 354 -20.39 30.88 0.93
CA ASN A 354 -19.31 31.86 0.81
C ASN A 354 -18.05 31.20 0.23
N SER A 355 -17.65 30.03 0.74
CA SER A 355 -16.52 29.26 0.20
C SER A 355 -16.73 28.87 -1.26
N ILE A 356 -17.95 28.45 -1.65
CA ILE A 356 -18.29 28.13 -3.05
C ILE A 356 -18.16 29.37 -3.94
N ARG A 357 -18.70 30.52 -3.50
CA ARG A 357 -18.60 31.78 -4.27
C ARG A 357 -17.16 32.25 -4.39
N MET A 358 -16.37 32.11 -3.32
CA MET A 358 -14.95 32.43 -3.31
C MET A 358 -14.18 31.53 -4.27
N GLU A 359 -14.35 30.20 -4.22
CA GLU A 359 -13.71 29.26 -5.15
C GLU A 359 -14.04 29.62 -6.60
N ALA A 360 -15.31 29.92 -6.89
CA ALA A 360 -15.76 30.32 -8.22
C ALA A 360 -15.12 31.64 -8.68
N ALA A 361 -15.02 32.63 -7.79
CA ALA A 361 -14.41 33.92 -8.08
C ALA A 361 -12.90 33.78 -8.32
N VAL A 362 -12.19 33.04 -7.46
CA VAL A 362 -10.76 32.72 -7.65
C VAL A 362 -10.54 31.96 -8.94
N LYS A 363 -11.36 30.96 -9.26
CA LYS A 363 -11.26 30.20 -10.52
C LYS A 363 -11.45 31.09 -11.76
N THR A 364 -12.41 32.01 -11.71
CA THR A 364 -12.68 32.97 -12.80
C THR A 364 -11.49 33.89 -13.03
N VAL A 365 -10.89 34.34 -11.94
CA VAL A 365 -9.76 35.27 -11.92
C VAL A 365 -8.44 34.60 -12.31
N MET A 366 -8.26 33.33 -11.95
CA MET A 366 -7.01 32.57 -12.11
C MET A 366 -6.99 31.71 -13.38
N ALA A 367 -7.88 31.98 -14.35
CA ALA A 367 -7.80 31.35 -15.65
C ALA A 367 -6.40 31.60 -16.26
N PRO A 368 -5.75 30.58 -16.83
CA PRO A 368 -4.33 30.65 -17.18
C PRO A 368 -4.04 31.82 -18.14
N GLN A 369 -3.23 32.75 -17.65
CA GLN A 369 -2.63 33.82 -18.45
C GLN A 369 -1.11 33.60 -18.51
N SER A 370 -0.67 32.44 -18.99
CA SER A 370 0.72 32.24 -19.36
C SER A 370 0.93 32.84 -20.74
N VAL A 371 1.63 33.98 -20.81
CA VAL A 371 1.93 34.68 -22.05
C VAL A 371 3.41 34.48 -22.37
N GLY A 372 3.71 33.53 -23.26
CA GLY A 372 5.07 33.14 -23.60
C GLY A 372 5.87 32.71 -22.35
N ASP A 373 7.11 33.19 -22.23
CA ASP A 373 8.02 32.82 -21.13
C ASP A 373 7.81 33.64 -19.85
N PHE A 374 6.79 34.50 -19.77
CA PHE A 374 6.51 35.26 -18.55
C PHE A 374 5.69 34.41 -17.56
N SER A 375 6.17 34.28 -16.32
CA SER A 375 5.53 33.53 -15.26
C SER A 375 5.82 34.11 -13.89
N ILE A 376 4.92 33.82 -12.95
CA ILE A 376 5.07 34.08 -11.52
C ILE A 376 4.84 32.77 -10.77
N GLU A 377 5.63 32.55 -9.72
CA GLU A 377 5.54 31.38 -8.86
C GLU A 377 5.46 31.84 -7.39
N LEU A 378 4.39 31.43 -6.70
CA LEU A 378 4.07 31.77 -5.32
C LEU A 378 4.23 30.57 -4.38
N GLN A 379 4.89 30.72 -3.24
CA GLN A 379 4.96 29.68 -2.22
C GLN A 379 4.99 30.24 -0.79
N THR A 380 4.71 29.38 0.18
CA THR A 380 4.84 29.70 1.62
C THR A 380 6.02 28.96 2.25
N ASN A 381 6.36 29.26 3.51
CA ASN A 381 7.32 28.47 4.30
C ASN A 381 6.86 27.02 4.55
N ARG A 382 5.58 26.69 4.30
CA ARG A 382 5.04 25.32 4.33
C ARG A 382 4.85 24.72 2.93
N GLY A 383 5.44 25.32 1.91
CA GLY A 383 5.29 24.88 0.52
C GLY A 383 4.04 25.46 -0.14
N ARG A 384 3.45 24.66 -1.05
CA ARG A 384 2.38 25.11 -1.97
C ARG A 384 1.10 24.27 -1.93
N GLN A 385 1.17 23.02 -1.49
CA GLN A 385 0.03 22.11 -1.46
C GLN A 385 -0.27 21.72 -0.01
N GLY A 386 -1.55 21.54 0.32
CA GLY A 386 -1.99 21.13 1.66
C GLY A 386 -1.49 22.04 2.78
N VAL A 387 -1.35 23.33 2.50
CA VAL A 387 -0.78 24.31 3.42
C VAL A 387 -1.79 24.58 4.52
N THR A 388 -1.48 24.16 5.75
CA THR A 388 -2.27 24.46 6.95
C THR A 388 -1.51 25.45 7.84
N TYR A 389 -2.18 26.42 8.45
CA TYR A 389 -1.69 27.21 9.59
C TYR A 389 -2.71 27.19 10.74
N HIS A 390 -2.23 27.35 11.97
CA HIS A 390 -3.03 27.54 13.17
C HIS A 390 -2.91 28.99 13.67
N GLU A 391 -3.88 29.40 14.47
CA GLU A 391 -3.89 30.71 15.13
C GLU A 391 -2.54 31.03 15.80
N GLY A 392 -2.05 32.25 15.56
CA GLY A 392 -0.76 32.74 16.05
C GLY A 392 0.47 32.23 15.29
N GLU A 393 0.33 31.26 14.39
CA GLU A 393 1.43 30.83 13.53
C GLU A 393 1.77 31.88 12.48
N ARG A 394 3.07 31.98 12.15
CA ARG A 394 3.58 32.95 11.18
C ARG A 394 3.81 32.32 9.81
N MET A 395 3.26 32.98 8.79
CA MET A 395 3.47 32.65 7.39
C MET A 395 4.56 33.54 6.80
N ALA A 396 5.47 32.93 6.06
CA ALA A 396 6.41 33.65 5.19
C ALA A 396 6.04 33.38 3.73
N ILE A 397 5.92 34.45 2.94
CA ILE A 397 5.52 34.38 1.53
C ILE A 397 6.74 34.58 0.65
N LYS A 398 6.84 33.80 -0.43
CA LYS A 398 7.87 33.96 -1.46
C LYS A 398 7.32 33.97 -2.85
N LEU A 399 8.01 34.75 -3.67
CA LEU A 399 7.68 34.98 -5.06
C LEU A 399 8.89 34.72 -5.94
N LYS A 400 8.67 34.18 -7.13
CA LYS A 400 9.67 34.10 -8.20
C LYS A 400 9.02 34.54 -9.49
N VAL A 401 9.67 35.43 -10.23
CA VAL A 401 9.22 35.90 -11.54
C VAL A 401 10.25 35.56 -12.59
N SER A 402 9.82 35.22 -13.80
CA SER A 402 10.74 34.87 -14.90
C SER A 402 11.31 36.08 -15.65
N LYS A 403 10.78 37.28 -15.42
CA LYS A 403 11.22 38.57 -16.02
C LYS A 403 11.07 39.71 -15.01
N PRO A 404 11.77 40.85 -15.19
CA PRO A 404 11.54 42.04 -14.37
C PRO A 404 10.07 42.44 -14.41
N ALA A 405 9.46 42.62 -13.25
CA ALA A 405 8.02 42.79 -13.15
C ALA A 405 7.62 43.54 -11.89
N THR A 406 6.46 44.16 -11.96
CA THR A 406 5.75 44.69 -10.81
C THR A 406 4.77 43.64 -10.30
N VAL A 407 4.77 43.38 -8.99
CA VAL A 407 3.96 42.34 -8.34
C VAL A 407 2.95 42.93 -7.37
N ARG A 408 1.78 42.31 -7.34
CA ARG A 408 0.70 42.57 -6.38
C ARG A 408 0.28 41.27 -5.70
N LEU A 409 0.06 41.35 -4.39
CA LEU A 409 -0.39 40.24 -3.55
C LEU A 409 -1.73 40.57 -2.90
N ILE A 410 -2.70 39.69 -3.12
CA ILE A 410 -4.03 39.76 -2.54
C ILE A 410 -4.26 38.51 -1.72
N TYR A 411 -4.70 38.69 -0.48
CA TYR A 411 -5.15 37.62 0.40
C TYR A 411 -6.67 37.59 0.42
N VAL A 412 -7.25 36.41 0.28
CA VAL A 412 -8.69 36.20 0.37
C VAL A 412 -8.97 35.31 1.57
N LEU A 413 -9.66 35.88 2.55
CA LEU A 413 -10.07 35.22 3.79
C LEU A 413 -11.28 34.30 3.55
N GLU A 414 -11.58 33.45 4.53
CA GLU A 414 -12.69 32.48 4.46
C GLU A 414 -14.07 33.13 4.23
N ASP A 415 -14.28 34.31 4.81
CA ASP A 415 -15.51 35.08 4.64
C ASP A 415 -15.60 35.82 3.28
N GLY A 416 -14.57 35.67 2.43
CA GLY A 416 -14.42 36.35 1.16
C GLY A 416 -13.83 37.75 1.25
N THR A 417 -13.47 38.22 2.44
CA THR A 417 -12.77 39.50 2.65
C THR A 417 -11.43 39.48 1.94
N GLN A 418 -11.15 40.53 1.18
CA GLN A 418 -9.91 40.65 0.41
C GLN A 418 -8.99 41.68 1.02
N THR A 419 -7.77 41.28 1.29
CA THR A 419 -6.74 42.13 1.86
C THR A 419 -5.61 42.33 0.86
N LEU A 420 -5.25 43.60 0.62
CA LEU A 420 -4.06 43.95 -0.12
C LEU A 420 -2.84 43.82 0.80
N LEU A 421 -2.10 42.73 0.66
CA LEU A 421 -0.89 42.50 1.45
C LEU A 421 0.29 43.28 0.89
N PHE A 422 0.35 43.38 -0.44
CA PHE A 422 1.46 44.02 -1.11
C PHE A 422 1.00 44.60 -2.45
N ASP A 423 1.41 45.83 -2.76
CA ASP A 423 1.03 46.50 -3.99
C ASP A 423 2.23 47.12 -4.71
N ASN A 424 2.22 47.03 -6.04
CA ASN A 424 3.21 47.59 -6.94
C ASN A 424 4.68 47.33 -6.55
N TYR A 425 5.00 46.11 -6.09
CA TYR A 425 6.37 45.73 -5.76
C TYR A 425 7.20 45.51 -7.00
N ARG A 426 8.25 46.29 -7.19
CA ARG A 426 9.14 46.10 -8.34
C ARG A 426 10.19 45.02 -8.05
N ILE A 427 10.24 44.02 -8.93
CA ILE A 427 11.31 43.01 -8.98
C ILE A 427 12.21 43.33 -10.16
N ASP A 428 13.43 43.74 -9.87
CA ASP A 428 14.42 44.11 -10.88
C ASP A 428 15.19 42.89 -11.42
N GLY A 429 15.94 43.10 -12.52
CA GLY A 429 16.62 42.04 -13.28
C GLY A 429 17.56 41.14 -12.48
N GLN A 430 18.14 41.60 -11.39
CA GLN A 430 19.05 40.80 -10.55
C GLN A 430 18.32 39.74 -9.71
N ALA A 431 17.03 39.95 -9.40
CA ALA A 431 16.21 39.04 -8.61
C ALA A 431 15.35 38.08 -9.48
N VAL A 432 15.43 38.23 -10.80
CA VAL A 432 14.69 37.40 -11.76
C VAL A 432 15.15 35.95 -11.68
N GLY A 433 14.18 35.03 -11.73
CA GLY A 433 14.44 33.59 -11.66
C GLY A 433 14.76 33.07 -10.27
N GLN A 434 14.83 33.94 -9.25
CA GLN A 434 15.09 33.59 -7.86
C GLN A 434 13.84 33.79 -7.01
N PHE A 435 13.72 33.01 -5.93
CA PHE A 435 12.68 33.24 -4.93
C PHE A 435 13.09 34.37 -3.99
N ILE A 436 12.27 35.41 -3.93
CA ILE A 436 12.43 36.53 -3.01
C ILE A 436 11.43 36.43 -1.85
N ASP A 437 11.88 36.84 -0.66
CA ASP A 437 11.02 37.04 0.49
C ASP A 437 10.12 38.26 0.29
N VAL A 438 8.83 38.09 0.55
CA VAL A 438 7.91 39.21 0.66
C VAL A 438 8.08 39.81 2.06
N PRO A 439 8.45 41.09 2.16
CA PRO A 439 8.66 41.71 3.47
C PRO A 439 7.31 41.86 4.19
N GLY A 440 7.27 41.42 5.44
CA GLY A 440 6.08 41.45 6.29
C GLY A 440 6.13 40.38 7.38
N ASP A 441 5.29 40.55 8.39
CA ASP A 441 5.04 39.56 9.43
C ASP A 441 3.56 39.17 9.32
N PHE A 442 3.29 37.99 8.74
CA PHE A 442 1.93 37.53 8.46
C PHE A 442 1.51 36.52 9.52
N GLU A 443 0.91 37.02 10.60
CA GLU A 443 0.34 36.20 11.66
C GLU A 443 -1.06 35.70 11.28
N CYS A 444 -1.31 34.41 11.48
CA CYS A 444 -2.60 33.78 11.23
C CYS A 444 -3.62 34.16 12.31
N SER A 445 -4.69 34.86 11.93
CA SER A 445 -5.76 35.33 12.82
C SER A 445 -7.15 35.11 12.21
N SER A 446 -8.18 35.08 13.04
CA SER A 446 -9.60 34.95 12.63
C SER A 446 -10.01 35.97 11.55
N PRO A 447 -10.95 35.63 10.64
CA PRO A 447 -11.70 34.36 10.52
C PRO A 447 -10.83 33.21 10.00
N PHE A 448 -11.14 31.97 10.43
CA PHE A 448 -10.39 30.77 10.05
C PHE A 448 -11.16 29.91 9.06
N GLY A 449 -10.47 29.36 8.07
CA GLY A 449 -10.98 28.31 7.21
C GLY A 449 -10.24 28.23 5.89
N GLN A 450 -10.96 28.21 4.77
CA GLN A 450 -10.35 28.14 3.44
C GLN A 450 -10.00 29.52 2.92
N GLU A 451 -8.73 29.69 2.56
CA GLU A 451 -8.19 31.00 2.20
C GLU A 451 -7.30 30.87 0.96
N PHE A 452 -7.10 32.00 0.28
CA PHE A 452 -6.27 32.05 -0.93
C PHE A 452 -5.26 33.18 -0.86
N LEU A 453 -4.01 32.84 -1.18
CA LEU A 453 -3.00 33.82 -1.51
C LEU A 453 -2.90 33.90 -3.04
N LEU A 454 -3.14 35.10 -3.58
CA LEU A 454 -3.14 35.37 -5.01
C LEU A 454 -1.99 36.31 -5.33
N ALA A 455 -1.20 35.96 -6.34
CA ALA A 455 -0.10 36.76 -6.82
C ALA A 455 -0.30 37.13 -8.30
N PHE A 456 -0.07 38.39 -8.62
CA PHE A 456 -0.15 38.92 -9.98
C PHE A 456 1.16 39.61 -10.32
N ALA A 457 1.73 39.35 -11.48
CA ALA A 457 2.88 40.10 -12.01
C ALA A 457 2.53 40.74 -13.35
N THR A 458 3.06 41.95 -13.57
CA THR A 458 2.97 42.66 -14.84
C THR A 458 4.32 43.29 -15.20
N THR A 459 4.60 43.45 -16.50
CA THR A 459 5.80 44.17 -16.96
C THR A 459 5.67 45.69 -16.83
N ASP A 460 4.48 46.19 -16.52
CA ASP A 460 4.18 47.60 -16.30
C ASP A 460 3.88 47.86 -14.81
N THR A 461 3.11 48.89 -14.47
CA THR A 461 2.64 49.19 -13.12
C THR A 461 1.14 48.87 -13.02
N PHE A 462 0.68 48.36 -11.87
CA PHE A 462 -0.75 48.18 -11.66
C PHE A 462 -1.43 49.50 -11.32
N ALA A 463 -2.63 49.70 -11.87
CA ALA A 463 -3.51 50.77 -11.42
C ALA A 463 -3.79 50.63 -9.91
N PRO A 464 -3.80 51.73 -9.13
CA PRO A 464 -4.11 51.68 -7.70
C PRO A 464 -5.45 51.01 -7.42
N LEU A 465 -5.52 50.24 -6.33
CA LEU A 465 -6.77 49.70 -5.83
C LEU A 465 -7.34 50.59 -4.73
N GLU A 466 -8.65 50.74 -4.72
CA GLU A 466 -9.35 51.40 -3.64
C GLU A 466 -9.37 50.46 -2.43
N THR A 467 -8.86 50.94 -1.29
CA THR A 467 -8.78 50.18 -0.05
C THR A 467 -9.37 50.98 1.10
N LYS A 468 -10.01 50.29 2.05
CA LYS A 468 -10.41 50.83 3.34
C LYS A 468 -9.54 50.19 4.42
N LYS A 469 -8.95 51.01 5.26
CA LYS A 469 -8.22 50.52 6.43
C LYS A 469 -9.21 49.94 7.43
N GLN A 470 -9.09 48.65 7.72
CA GLN A 470 -9.89 47.95 8.74
C GLN A 470 -8.92 47.18 9.62
N ASN A 471 -8.86 47.58 10.90
CA ASN A 471 -7.79 47.17 11.82
C ASN A 471 -6.39 47.50 11.26
N SER A 472 -5.48 46.53 11.23
CA SER A 472 -4.11 46.61 10.69
C SER A 472 -4.02 46.32 9.18
N PHE A 473 -5.15 46.05 8.50
CA PHE A 473 -5.17 45.58 7.13
C PHE A 473 -5.83 46.56 6.15
N ASN A 474 -5.34 46.57 4.91
CA ASN A 474 -5.94 47.31 3.80
C ASN A 474 -6.95 46.42 3.07
N VAL A 475 -8.23 46.55 3.41
CA VAL A 475 -9.31 45.75 2.83
C VAL A 475 -9.75 46.38 1.51
N LEU A 476 -9.83 45.58 0.44
CA LEU A 476 -10.23 46.04 -0.88
C LEU A 476 -11.72 46.40 -0.89
N THR A 477 -12.07 47.57 -1.44
CA THR A 477 -13.48 47.99 -1.58
C THR A 477 -14.04 47.50 -2.91
N GLY A 478 -14.83 46.41 -2.88
CA GLY A 478 -15.50 45.84 -4.05
C GLY A 478 -15.45 44.31 -4.12
N GLU A 479 -16.20 43.72 -5.05
CA GLU A 479 -16.17 42.26 -5.28
C GLU A 479 -14.84 41.80 -5.90
N LEU A 480 -14.35 40.61 -5.54
CA LEU A 480 -13.06 40.05 -6.00
C LEU A 480 -12.93 40.07 -7.51
N THR A 481 -14.01 39.68 -8.20
CA THR A 481 -14.08 39.70 -9.64
C THR A 481 -13.87 41.10 -10.19
N ASN A 482 -14.48 42.14 -9.60
CA ASN A 482 -14.30 43.52 -10.06
C ASN A 482 -12.91 44.08 -9.72
N THR A 483 -12.38 43.77 -8.53
CA THR A 483 -11.04 44.20 -8.09
C THR A 483 -9.94 43.57 -8.94
N VAL A 484 -10.07 42.29 -9.27
CA VAL A 484 -9.12 41.61 -10.12
C VAL A 484 -9.37 41.93 -11.60
N LEU A 485 -10.61 42.06 -12.06
CA LEU A 485 -10.87 42.61 -13.40
C LEU A 485 -10.34 44.04 -13.54
N ARG A 486 -10.29 44.87 -12.50
CA ARG A 486 -9.59 46.17 -12.54
C ARG A 486 -8.08 46.00 -12.59
N THR A 487 -7.52 45.05 -11.85
CA THR A 487 -6.10 44.67 -11.90
C THR A 487 -5.70 44.14 -13.30
N VAL A 488 -6.60 43.39 -13.96
CA VAL A 488 -6.38 42.73 -15.26
C VAL A 488 -6.77 43.61 -16.46
N ARG A 489 -7.85 44.40 -16.36
CA ARG A 489 -8.37 45.28 -17.44
C ARG A 489 -7.85 46.72 -17.36
N GLY A 490 -7.26 47.15 -16.25
CA GLY A 490 -6.61 48.46 -16.12
C GLY A 490 -5.39 48.61 -17.04
N LEU A 491 -4.90 47.51 -17.61
CA LEU A 491 -3.81 47.44 -18.58
C LEU A 491 -4.36 47.36 -20.01
N ARG A 492 -5.34 48.19 -20.37
CA ARG A 492 -5.68 48.43 -21.79
C ARG A 492 -4.69 49.41 -22.40
N ALA A 493 -3.51 48.90 -22.73
CA ALA A 493 -2.75 49.31 -23.92
C ALA A 493 -1.62 48.33 -24.25
N ASN A 494 -0.75 47.92 -23.30
CA ASN A 494 0.49 47.19 -23.64
C ASN A 494 1.10 46.23 -22.58
N GLY A 495 0.48 46.02 -21.41
CA GLY A 495 1.07 45.21 -20.33
C GLY A 495 0.67 43.73 -20.36
N ILE A 496 1.63 42.83 -20.15
CA ILE A 496 1.38 41.39 -20.00
C ILE A 496 1.17 41.09 -18.51
N ILE A 497 0.11 40.34 -18.16
CA ILE A 497 -0.17 39.93 -16.78
C ILE A 497 -0.10 38.41 -16.66
N VAL A 498 0.54 37.92 -15.60
CA VAL A 498 0.56 36.52 -15.21
C VAL A 498 0.09 36.42 -13.76
N ALA A 499 -0.51 35.29 -13.40
CA ALA A 499 -1.06 35.08 -12.07
C ALA A 499 -0.74 33.68 -11.55
N ASP A 500 -0.64 33.58 -10.23
CA ASP A 500 -0.45 32.31 -9.52
C ASP A 500 -1.20 32.35 -8.18
N LYS A 501 -1.49 31.17 -7.62
CA LYS A 501 -2.21 31.03 -6.35
C LYS A 501 -1.65 29.92 -5.46
N VAL A 502 -1.87 30.09 -4.16
CA VAL A 502 -1.72 29.04 -3.15
C VAL A 502 -3.00 28.98 -2.33
N GLN A 503 -3.57 27.79 -2.18
CA GLN A 503 -4.70 27.55 -1.27
C GLN A 503 -4.16 27.23 0.11
N ILE A 504 -4.71 27.90 1.12
CA ILE A 504 -4.30 27.83 2.52
C ILE A 504 -5.52 27.42 3.35
N THR A 505 -5.29 26.58 4.34
CA THR A 505 -6.28 26.25 5.38
C THR A 505 -5.80 26.83 6.70
N THR A 506 -6.60 27.69 7.33
CA THR A 506 -6.31 28.25 8.66
C THR A 506 -7.27 27.65 9.70
N ARG A 507 -6.81 27.50 10.95
CA ARG A 507 -7.61 26.90 12.03
C ARG A 507 -7.37 27.59 13.39
N PRO A 508 -8.37 27.62 14.27
CA PRO A 508 -8.16 27.98 15.66
C PRO A 508 -7.28 26.92 16.36
N VAL A 509 -6.56 27.32 17.41
CA VAL A 509 -5.90 26.34 18.30
C VAL A 509 -7.00 25.62 19.09
N ARG A 510 -7.07 24.29 18.97
CA ARG A 510 -7.94 23.47 19.83
C ARG A 510 -7.22 23.25 21.17
N PHE A 511 -7.85 23.68 22.25
CA PHE A 511 -7.43 23.38 23.62
C PHE A 511 -7.90 22.01 24.07
#